data_AF-A0A5E7ZQ17-F1
#
_entry.id   AF-A0A5E7ZQ17-F1
#
_cell.length_a   1.000
_cell.length_b   1.000
_cell.length_c   1.000
_cell.angle_alpha   90.00
_cell.angle_beta   90.00
_cell.angle_gamma   90.00
#
_symmetry.space_group_name_H-M   'P 1'
#
loop_
_entity.id
_entity.type
_entity.pdbx_description
1 polymer ?
#
loop_
_entity_poly.entity_id
_entity_poly.type
_entity_poly.pdbx_seq_one_letter_code
_entity_poly.pdbx_strand_id
1 'polypeptide(L)' 'METITIELKNSKALKLIEDLEALSLVRIVREPKTVKGKKLSERLAGAISSKEASDIDKELEQIRSEWKRSI' A
#
# COMPACT_ATOMS: atom_id res chain seq x y z
N MET A 1 20.73 -25.67 -2.87
CA MET A 1 19.86 -24.95 -3.82
C MET A 1 20.40 -23.55 -3.93
N GLU A 2 20.71 -23.09 -5.13
CA GLU A 2 21.27 -21.76 -5.37
C GLU A 2 20.17 -20.90 -6.02
N THR A 3 19.89 -19.73 -5.45
CA THR A 3 18.82 -18.86 -5.93
C THR A 3 19.46 -17.67 -6.62
N ILE A 4 19.31 -17.61 -7.95
CA ILE A 4 19.86 -16.55 -8.78
C ILE A 4 18.72 -15.63 -9.21
N THR A 5 18.82 -14.35 -8.87
CA THR A 5 17.85 -13.32 -9.27
C THR A 5 18.23 -12.79 -10.66
N ILE A 6 17.35 -12.96 -11.64
CA ILE A 6 17.57 -12.54 -13.03
C ILE A 6 16.64 -11.37 -13.35
N GLU A 7 17.21 -10.23 -13.75
CA GLU A 7 16.43 -9.10 -14.25
C GLU A 7 16.15 -9.24 -15.75
N LEU A 8 14.85 -9.30 -16.09
CA LEU A 8 14.39 -9.33 -17.47
C LEU A 8 14.51 -7.94 -18.11
N LYS A 9 15.54 -7.73 -18.93
CA LYS A 9 15.72 -6.47 -19.71
C LYS A 9 14.91 -6.42 -21.01
N ASN A 10 14.33 -7.54 -21.44
CA ASN A 10 13.56 -7.64 -22.68
C ASN A 10 12.38 -8.61 -22.49
N SER A 11 11.19 -8.21 -22.94
CA SER A 11 9.99 -9.06 -22.89
C SER A 11 10.13 -10.36 -23.68
N LYS A 12 10.99 -10.40 -24.72
CA LYS A 12 11.31 -11.63 -25.46
C LYS A 12 12.05 -12.67 -24.63
N ALA A 13 12.81 -12.24 -23.62
CA ALA A 13 13.52 -13.16 -22.73
C ALA A 13 12.57 -13.94 -21.81
N LEU A 14 11.33 -13.48 -21.64
CA LEU A 14 10.33 -14.14 -20.80
C LEU A 14 9.94 -15.51 -21.37
N LYS A 15 9.72 -15.62 -22.69
CA LYS A 15 9.50 -16.91 -23.36
C LYS A 15 10.68 -17.86 -23.18
N LEU A 16 11.90 -17.34 -23.30
CA LEU A 16 13.11 -18.16 -23.15
C LEU A 16 13.24 -18.75 -21.74
N ILE A 17 12.81 -18.01 -20.71
CA ILE A 17 12.79 -18.50 -19.33
C ILE A 17 11.65 -19.51 -19.11
N GLU A 18 10.48 -19.30 -19.72
CA GLU A 18 9.38 -20.27 -19.71
C GLU A 18 9.79 -21.60 -20.38
N ASP A 19 10.53 -21.53 -21.49
CA ASP A 19 11.08 -22.72 -22.15
C ASP A 19 12.11 -23.45 -21.26
N LEU A 20 12.92 -22.71 -20.50
CA LEU A 20 13.86 -23.28 -19.53
C LEU A 20 13.16 -23.89 -18.30
N GLU A 21 12.02 -23.32 -17.88
CA GLU A 21 11.17 -23.89 -16.84
C GLU A 21 10.48 -25.18 -17.32
N ALA A 22 10.03 -25.24 -18.58
CA ALA A 22 9.49 -26.45 -19.19
C ALA A 22 10.51 -27.60 -19.25
N LEU A 23 11.79 -27.26 -19.42
CA LEU A 23 12.92 -28.19 -19.34
C LEU A 23 13.35 -28.53 -17.89
N SER A 24 12.65 -27.99 -16.88
CA SER A 24 12.92 -28.18 -15.45
C SER A 24 14.32 -27.73 -14.99
N LEU A 25 14.97 -26.82 -15.74
CA LEU A 25 16.31 -26.32 -15.45
C LEU A 25 16.29 -25.16 -14.45
N VAL A 26 15.20 -24.39 -14.44
CA VAL A 26 15.06 -23.17 -13.62
C VAL A 26 13.62 -23.09 -13.11
N ARG A 27 13.43 -22.60 -11.88
CA ARG A 27 12.11 -22.32 -11.31
C ARG A 27 11.88 -20.82 -11.28
N ILE A 28 10.78 -20.35 -11.86
CA ILE A 28 10.48 -18.92 -11.86
C ILE A 28 9.92 -18.53 -10.48
N VAL A 29 10.75 -17.90 -9.65
CA VAL A 29 10.32 -17.28 -8.40
C VAL A 29 9.91 -15.85 -8.70
N ARG A 30 8.63 -15.64 -9.06
CA ARG A 30 8.07 -14.29 -9.13
C ARG A 30 7.83 -13.85 -7.69
N GLU A 31 8.60 -12.87 -7.22
CA GLU A 31 8.20 -12.16 -6.02
C GLU A 31 6.77 -11.67 -6.25
N PRO A 32 5.83 -11.95 -5.33
CA PRO A 32 4.51 -11.38 -5.44
C PRO A 32 4.74 -9.88 -5.50
N LYS A 33 4.46 -9.26 -6.65
CA LYS A 33 4.40 -7.80 -6.76
C LYS A 33 3.57 -7.38 -5.58
N THR A 34 4.21 -6.80 -4.57
CA THR A 34 3.51 -6.28 -3.42
C THR A 34 2.53 -5.29 -4.03
N VAL A 35 1.27 -5.70 -4.13
CA VAL A 35 0.18 -4.81 -4.47
C VAL A 35 0.36 -3.74 -3.42
N LYS A 36 0.90 -2.57 -3.81
CA LYS A 36 1.17 -1.46 -2.90
C LYS A 36 -0.14 -1.32 -2.14
N GLY A 37 -0.13 -1.72 -0.87
CA GLY A 37 -1.36 -1.85 -0.10
C GLY A 37 -2.09 -0.53 -0.24
N LYS A 38 -3.40 -0.59 -0.55
CA LYS A 38 -4.25 0.61 -0.72
C LYS A 38 -3.80 1.68 0.27
N LYS A 39 -3.53 2.88 -0.24
CA LYS A 39 -2.93 3.96 0.57
C LYS A 39 -3.77 4.07 1.85
N LEU A 40 -3.14 4.21 3.00
CA LEU A 40 -3.85 4.31 4.29
C LEU A 40 -4.95 5.40 4.25
N SER A 41 -4.72 6.46 3.49
CA SER A 41 -5.72 7.50 3.19
C SER A 41 -7.02 6.96 2.57
N GLU A 42 -6.94 5.98 1.67
CA GLU A 42 -8.11 5.36 1.04
C GLU A 42 -8.85 4.41 1.99
N ARG A 43 -8.17 3.88 3.00
CA ARG A 43 -8.78 3.02 4.03
C ARG A 43 -9.48 3.80 5.12
N LEU A 44 -9.02 5.02 5.39
CA LEU A 44 -9.52 5.89 6.46
C LEU A 44 -10.52 6.95 5.96
N ALA A 45 -10.65 7.12 4.64
CA ALA A 45 -11.66 7.98 4.05
C ALA A 45 -13.07 7.49 4.41
N GLY A 46 -13.82 8.32 5.14
CA GLY A 46 -15.18 7.99 5.59
C GLY A 46 -15.25 7.14 6.87
N ALA A 47 -14.13 6.96 7.59
CA ALA A 47 -14.11 6.23 8.86
C ALA A 47 -14.82 6.96 10.02
N ILE A 48 -15.05 8.28 9.88
CA ILE A 48 -15.72 9.11 10.88
C ILE A 48 -17.15 9.39 10.39
N SER A 49 -18.15 9.11 11.23
CA SER A 49 -19.54 9.45 10.92
C SER A 49 -19.78 10.96 11.03
N SER A 50 -20.77 11.48 10.29
CA SER A 50 -21.10 12.91 10.32
C SER A 50 -21.48 13.41 11.73
N LYS A 51 -21.94 12.53 12.61
CA LYS A 51 -22.30 12.86 14.00
C LYS A 51 -21.05 13.02 14.86
N GLU A 52 -20.14 12.06 14.79
CA GLU A 52 -18.86 12.10 15.51
C GLU A 52 -18.01 13.30 15.07
N ALA A 53 -18.01 13.64 13.77
CA ALA A 53 -17.34 14.83 13.28
C ALA A 53 -17.89 16.12 13.91
N SER A 54 -19.22 16.26 14.02
CA SER A 54 -19.84 17.43 14.63
C SER A 54 -19.57 17.54 16.13
N ASP A 55 -19.47 16.41 16.83
CA ASP A 55 -19.17 16.39 18.26
C ASP A 55 -17.69 16.78 18.51
N ILE A 56 -16.78 16.29 17.68
CA ILE A 56 -15.36 16.69 17.69
C ILE A 56 -15.21 18.20 17.41
N ASP A 57 -15.93 18.72 16.42
CA ASP A 57 -15.87 20.16 16.08
C ASP A 57 -16.36 21.03 17.24
N LYS A 58 -17.41 20.62 17.95
CA LYS A 58 -17.91 21.32 19.15
C LYS A 58 -16.90 21.31 20.30
N GLU A 59 -16.28 20.17 20.58
CA GLU A 59 -15.24 20.08 21.61
C GLU A 59 -14.03 20.97 21.25
N LEU A 60 -13.62 20.97 19.98
CA LEU A 60 -12.53 21.82 19.49
C LEU A 60 -12.88 23.31 19.61
N GLU A 61 -14.12 23.70 19.32
CA GLU A 61 -14.59 25.08 19.52
C GLU A 61 -14.56 25.48 21.00
N GLN A 62 -15.00 24.59 21.90
CA GLN A 62 -14.95 24.84 23.34
C GLN A 62 -13.51 25.04 23.81
N ILE A 63 -12.60 24.14 23.46
CA ILE A 63 -11.17 24.26 23.79
C ILE A 63 -10.61 25.58 23.24
N ARG A 64 -10.86 25.92 21.96
CA ARG A 64 -10.39 27.19 21.38
C ARG A 64 -10.94 28.41 22.10
N SER A 65 -12.20 28.35 22.55
CA SER A 65 -12.84 29.45 23.28
C SER A 65 -12.27 29.65 24.68
N GLU A 66 -11.86 28.57 25.34
CA GLU A 66 -11.19 28.60 26.65
C GLU A 66 -9.81 29.25 26.55
N TRP A 67 -9.03 28.89 25.52
CA TRP A 67 -7.71 29.47 25.28
C TRP A 67 -7.78 30.95 24.87
N LYS A 68 -8.88 31.38 24.23
CA LYS A 68 -9.12 32.77 23.86
C LYS A 68 -9.56 33.64 25.04
N ARG A 69 -10.08 33.04 26.12
CA ARG A 69 -10.45 33.74 27.36
C ARG A 69 -9.26 33.99 28.29
N SER A 70 -8.13 33.30 28.09
CA SER A 70 -6.92 33.46 28.89
C SER A 70 -5.87 34.41 28.29
N ILE A 71 -6.23 35.14 27.23
CA ILE A 71 -5.44 36.22 26.59
C ILE A 71 -6.22 37.52 26.74
#